data_AF-A0A6J4IMT7-F1
#
_entry.id   AF-A0A6J4IMT7-F1
#
_cell.length_a   1.000
_cell.length_b   1.000
_cell.length_c   1.000
_cell.angle_alpha   90.00
_cell.angle_beta   90.00
_cell.angle_gamma   90.00
#
_symmetry.space_group_name_H-M   'P 1'
#
loop_
_entity.id
_entity.type
_entity.pdbx_description
1 polymer ?
#
loop_
_entity_poly.entity_id
_entity_poly.type
_entity_poly.pdbx_seq_one_letter_code
_entity_poly.pdbx_strand_id
1 'polypeptide(L)' 'MTGAEARARFLDWLAREKRASANTVEAYGRDLRDFLLFLSGHIGEEPNAASLAGLRAADLRAFLARRAADGAGVATR' A
#
# COMPACT_ATOMS: atom_id res chain seq x y z
N MET A 1 -9.33 12.43 4.93
CA MET A 1 -8.49 11.86 3.87
C MET A 1 -8.49 10.36 4.01
N THR A 2 -9.13 9.66 3.07
CA THR A 2 -9.16 8.19 3.02
C THR A 2 -7.82 7.63 2.56
N GLY A 3 -7.60 6.33 2.74
CA GLY A 3 -6.42 5.63 2.23
C GLY A 3 -6.32 5.69 0.70
N ALA A 4 -7.46 5.63 0.00
CA ALA A 4 -7.51 5.76 -1.45
C ALA A 4 -7.06 7.16 -1.93
N GLU A 5 -7.51 8.22 -1.24
CA GLU A 5 -7.07 9.59 -1.51
C GLU A 5 -5.58 9.77 -1.21
N ALA A 6 -5.10 9.22 -0.09
CA ALA A 6 -3.68 9.26 0.27
C ALA A 6 -2.81 8.55 -0.79
N ARG A 7 -3.25 7.39 -1.29
CA ARG A 7 -2.59 6.68 -2.39
C ARG A 7 -2.55 7.52 -3.66
N ALA A 8 -3.67 8.13 -4.06
CA ALA A 8 -3.72 8.95 -5.27
C ALA A 8 -2.74 10.13 -5.20
N ARG A 9 -2.71 10.84 -4.07
CA ARG A 9 -1.77 11.96 -3.83
C ARG A 9 -0.31 11.50 -3.84
N PHE A 10 -0.02 10.35 -3.23
CA PHE A 10 1.34 9.79 -3.24
C PHE A 10 1.80 9.42 -4.65
N LEU A 11 0.94 8.79 -5.46
CA LEU A 11 1.29 8.40 -6.83
C LEU A 11 1.48 9.63 -7.74
N ASP A 12 0.67 10.68 -7.56
CA ASP A 12 0.85 11.94 -8.29
C ASP A 12 2.19 12.61 -7.94
N TRP A 13 2.53 12.68 -6.65
CA TRP A 13 3.84 13.15 -6.18
C TRP A 13 5.00 12.28 -6.73
N LEU A 14 4.85 10.96 -6.72
CA LEU A 14 5.85 10.03 -7.23
C LEU A 14 6.08 10.21 -8.74
N ALA A 15 5.02 10.46 -9.50
CA ALA A 15 5.09 10.72 -10.93
C ALA A 15 5.69 12.09 -11.26
N ARG A 16 5.31 13.14 -10.52
CA ARG A 16 5.68 14.52 -10.85
C ARG A 16 7.00 14.95 -10.21
N GLU A 17 7.10 14.83 -8.89
CA GLU A 17 8.23 15.34 -8.13
C GLU A 17 9.42 14.39 -8.21
N LYS A 18 9.16 13.08 -8.10
CA LYS A 18 10.22 12.08 -8.22
C LYS A 18 10.48 11.67 -9.66
N ARG A 19 9.62 12.07 -10.62
CA ARG A 19 9.71 11.70 -12.05
C ARG A 19 9.91 10.19 -12.24
N ALA A 20 9.23 9.39 -11.42
CA ALA A 20 9.30 7.95 -11.51
C ALA A 20 8.75 7.47 -12.85
N SER A 21 9.31 6.39 -13.39
CA SER A 21 8.81 5.80 -14.64
C SER A 21 7.35 5.35 -14.50
N ALA A 22 6.61 5.28 -15.61
CA ALA A 22 5.22 4.79 -15.60
C ALA A 22 5.12 3.40 -14.95
N ASN A 23 6.06 2.49 -15.26
CA ASN A 23 6.11 1.16 -14.67
C ASN A 23 6.33 1.20 -13.15
N THR A 24 7.12 2.15 -12.65
CA THR A 24 7.31 2.34 -11.20
C THR A 24 6.03 2.84 -10.54
N VAL A 25 5.35 3.82 -11.14
CA VAL A 25 4.07 4.34 -10.61
C VAL A 25 3.00 3.25 -10.58
N GLU A 26 2.90 2.44 -11.63
CA GLU A 26 1.96 1.31 -11.68
C GLU A 26 2.28 0.24 -10.64
N ALA A 27 3.56 -0.14 -10.49
CA ALA A 27 3.97 -1.12 -9.49
C ALA A 27 3.61 -0.66 -8.06
N TYR A 28 4.01 0.56 -7.68
CA TYR A 28 3.63 1.15 -6.39
C TYR A 28 2.12 1.29 -6.26
N GLY A 29 1.43 1.61 -7.35
CA GLY A 29 -0.01 1.73 -7.38
C GLY A 29 -0.73 0.42 -7.11
N ARG A 30 -0.24 -0.71 -7.63
CA ARG A 30 -0.74 -2.05 -7.30
C ARG A 30 -0.46 -2.38 -5.84
N ASP A 31 0.80 -2.28 -5.41
CA ASP A 31 1.19 -2.68 -4.06
C ASP A 31 0.44 -1.90 -2.97
N LEU A 32 0.26 -0.59 -3.14
CA LEU A 32 -0.48 0.24 -2.19
C LEU A 32 -1.98 -0.09 -2.17
N ARG A 33 -2.57 -0.48 -3.31
CA ARG A 33 -3.97 -0.89 -3.38
C ARG A 33 -4.18 -2.18 -2.59
N ASP A 34 -3.30 -3.16 -2.82
CA ASP A 34 -3.35 -4.46 -2.16
C ASP A 34 -3.15 -4.31 -0.65
N PHE A 35 -2.23 -3.42 -0.24
CA PHE A 35 -2.02 -3.09 1.17
C PHE A 35 -3.25 -2.43 1.81
N LEU A 36 -3.89 -1.47 1.15
CA LEU A 36 -5.09 -0.81 1.68
C LEU A 36 -6.28 -1.78 1.77
N LEU A 37 -6.42 -2.70 0.81
CA LEU A 37 -7.43 -3.75 0.85
C LEU A 37 -7.19 -4.71 2.02
N PHE A 38 -5.94 -5.15 2.22
CA PHE A 38 -5.55 -5.95 3.38
C PHE A 38 -5.86 -5.22 4.68
N LEU A 39 -5.46 -3.94 4.78
CA LEU A 39 -5.69 -3.15 5.98
C LEU A 39 -7.17 -3.06 6.31
N SER A 40 -8.04 -2.85 5.32
CA SER A 40 -9.48 -2.76 5.56
C SER A 40 -10.04 -4.00 6.29
N GLY A 41 -9.59 -5.20 5.90
CA GLY A 41 -9.95 -6.43 6.61
C GLY A 41 -9.21 -6.63 7.95
N HIS A 42 -7.97 -6.16 8.06
CA HIS A 42 -7.12 -6.32 9.25
C HIS A 42 -7.52 -5.41 10.40
N ILE A 43 -7.94 -4.17 10.12
CA ILE A 43 -8.38 -3.20 11.14
C ILE A 43 -9.92 -3.14 11.28
N GLY A 44 -10.66 -3.72 10.32
CA GLY A 44 -12.13 -3.81 10.37
C GLY A 44 -12.88 -2.54 9.93
N GLU A 45 -12.18 -1.55 9.38
CA GLU A 45 -12.74 -0.29 8.90
C GLU A 45 -12.03 0.18 7.63
N GLU A 46 -12.57 1.16 6.92
CA GLU A 46 -11.88 1.78 5.79
C GLU A 46 -10.63 2.54 6.29
N PRO A 47 -9.41 2.21 5.81
CA PRO A 47 -8.21 2.90 6.26
C PRO A 47 -8.27 4.39 5.91
N ASN A 48 -7.92 5.23 6.88
CA ASN A 48 -7.81 6.67 6.69
C ASN A 48 -6.42 7.17 7.13
N ALA A 49 -6.17 8.46 7.00
CA ALA A 49 -4.88 9.05 7.38
C ALA A 49 -4.47 8.79 8.84
N ALA A 50 -5.42 8.74 9.78
CA ALA A 50 -5.14 8.43 11.18
C ALA A 50 -4.80 6.94 11.37
N SER A 51 -5.54 6.04 10.71
CA SER A 51 -5.24 4.60 10.73
C SER A 51 -3.84 4.32 10.15
N LEU A 52 -3.46 5.01 9.07
CA LEU A 52 -2.12 4.92 8.47
C LEU A 52 -1.02 5.46 9.40
N ALA A 53 -1.27 6.58 10.08
CA ALA A 53 -0.33 7.15 11.04
C ALA A 53 -0.16 6.27 12.30
N GLY A 54 -1.19 5.50 12.66
CA GLY A 54 -1.19 4.58 13.80
C GLY A 54 -0.63 3.19 13.52
N LEU A 55 -0.17 2.91 12.29
CA LEU A 55 0.36 1.59 11.93
C LEU A 55 1.56 1.20 12.78
N ARG A 56 1.56 -0.03 13.26
CA ARG A 56 2.68 -0.63 13.98
C ARG A 56 3.46 -1.54 13.04
N ALA A 57 4.69 -1.85 13.42
CA ALA A 57 5.50 -2.83 12.69
C ALA A 57 4.82 -4.20 12.58
N ALA A 58 3.96 -4.57 13.54
CA ALA A 58 3.17 -5.80 13.49
C ALA A 58 2.18 -5.83 12.32
N ASP A 59 1.56 -4.70 11.98
CA ASP A 59 0.57 -4.60 10.90
C ASP A 59 1.25 -4.78 9.53
N LEU A 60 2.44 -4.19 9.35
CA LEU A 60 3.27 -4.42 8.16
C LEU A 60 3.74 -5.88 8.05
N ARG A 61 4.14 -6.50 9.16
CA ARG A 61 4.53 -7.92 9.16
C ARG A 61 3.35 -8.83 8.83
N ALA A 62 2.16 -8.53 9.32
CA ALA A 62 0.95 -9.28 8.99
C ALA A 62 0.65 -9.20 7.49
N PHE A 63 0.78 -8.02 6.88
CA PHE A 63 0.65 -7.86 5.43
C PHE A 63 1.68 -8.69 4.65
N LEU A 64 2.97 -8.60 5.03
CA LEU A 64 4.02 -9.37 4.35
C LEU A 64 3.83 -10.89 4.50
N ALA A 65 3.37 -11.35 5.67
CA ALA A 65 3.04 -12.75 5.90
C ALA A 65 1.86 -13.22 5.04
N ARG A 66 0.80 -12.41 4.90
CA ARG A 66 -0.30 -12.67 3.96
C ARG A 66 0.22 -12.78 2.53
N ARG A 67 1.01 -11.81 2.08
CA ARG A 67 1.54 -11.77 0.71
C ARG A 67 2.44 -12.99 0.41
N ALA A 68 3.24 -13.41 1.39
CA ALA A 68 4.06 -14.63 1.27
C ALA A 68 3.21 -15.91 1.19
N ALA A 69 2.11 -15.99 1.95
CA ALA A 69 1.16 -17.10 1.87
C ALA A 69 0.43 -17.16 0.52
N ASP A 70 0.20 -16.01 -0.10
CA ASP A 70 -0.42 -15.88 -1.44
C ASP A 70 0.59 -16.14 -2.58
N GLY A 71 1.80 -16.63 -2.27
CA GLY A 71 2.81 -17.03 -3.25
C GLY A 71 3.69 -15.90 -3.78
N ALA A 72 3.61 -14.70 -3.21
CA ALA A 72 4.53 -13.61 -3.55
C ALA A 72 5.91 -13.88 -2.92
N GLY A 73 6.88 -14.29 -3.73
CA GLY A 73 8.28 -14.45 -3.32
C GLY A 73 9.04 -13.12 -3.20
N VAL A 74 10.32 -13.21 -2.84
CA VAL A 74 11.27 -12.06 -2.69
C VAL A 74 11.38 -11.20 -3.96
N ALA A 75 11.03 -11.75 -5.12
CA ALA A 75 10.77 -11.01 -6.35
C ALA A 75 9.42 -11.47 -6.95
N THR A 76 8.40 -10.63 -6.84
CA THR A 76 7.21 -10.72 -7.70
C THR A 76 7.60 -10.22 -9.09
N ARG A 77 7.84 -11.17 -10.02
CA ARG A 77 8.01 -10.89 -11.46
C ARG A 77 6.68 -10.54 -12.10
#